data_AF-A0A959IDA9-F1
#
_entry.id   AF-A0A959IDA9-F1
#
_cell.length_a   1.000
_cell.length_b   1.000
_cell.length_c   1.000
_cell.angle_alpha   90.00
_cell.angle_beta   90.00
_cell.angle_gamma   90.00
#
_symmetry.space_group_name_H-M   'P 1'
#
loop_
_entity.id
_entity.type
_entity.pdbx_description
1 polymer ?
#
loop_
_entity_poly.entity_id
_entity_poly.type
_entity_poly.pdbx_seq_one_letter_code
_entity_poly.pdbx_strand_id
1 'polypeptide(L)'
;METMRTGGVLPFSQYPYDERSCSNKPDSREQQAAQQFRIKGYNRLTLGANNYTPDLEGIKQHLAQGAPVVIGMQVGGTFMHAMQGQSAWRPTQRDRSLYGFSGHAMCVIGYDDNREGGAFQIMNSWGRGWGDDGIAWVNYSDFKFFVKEAYGLYPMGEAEKFDPNKLAVKFGLVDNATQSLLPLQAAGERVFRTSRPISKGDKFKVAVTNSIECYIYVFGEETDGSSYVLFPYTPKHSPYCGITGTRLFPKDYSMTADEIGNRDRIAIVVSKELLDYNTLNERINQSRQSTYAGKLREALRAVEIADVKFAAGDAVEFLCDTKGRSAVGMVLEIDKR
;
A
#
# COMPACT_ATOMS: atom_id res chain seq x y z
N MET A 1 -10.22 -1.89 10.32
CA MET A 1 -9.37 -2.78 9.51
C MET A 1 -8.53 -3.73 10.33
N GLU A 2 -7.78 -3.26 11.34
CA GLU A 2 -6.89 -4.13 12.13
C GLU A 2 -7.58 -5.36 12.75
N THR A 3 -8.79 -5.19 13.31
CA THR A 3 -9.60 -6.31 13.82
C THR A 3 -9.85 -7.40 12.77
N MET A 4 -10.16 -7.01 11.54
CA MET A 4 -10.37 -7.96 10.44
C MET A 4 -9.07 -8.68 10.05
N ARG A 5 -7.91 -8.05 10.25
CA ARG A 5 -6.60 -8.62 9.90
C ARG A 5 -6.12 -9.61 10.97
N THR A 6 -6.27 -9.26 12.25
CA THR A 6 -5.72 -10.05 13.37
C THR A 6 -6.67 -11.12 13.87
N GLY A 7 -7.95 -10.80 14.02
CA GLY A 7 -8.99 -11.69 14.52
C GLY A 7 -9.95 -12.22 13.46
N GLY A 8 -10.18 -11.46 12.39
CA GLY A 8 -11.20 -11.75 11.39
C GLY A 8 -12.60 -11.30 11.83
N VAL A 9 -13.60 -11.50 10.99
CA VAL A 9 -15.01 -11.15 11.26
C VAL A 9 -15.94 -12.26 10.76
N LEU A 10 -16.94 -12.62 11.56
CA LEU A 10 -17.92 -13.64 11.16
C LEU A 10 -18.85 -13.11 10.06
N PRO A 11 -19.39 -14.00 9.20
CA PRO A 11 -20.47 -13.66 8.29
C PRO A 11 -21.67 -13.09 9.05
N PHE A 12 -22.37 -12.14 8.45
CA PHE A 12 -23.55 -11.51 9.05
C PHE A 12 -24.61 -12.53 9.50
N SER A 13 -24.76 -13.65 8.78
CA SER A 13 -25.68 -14.74 9.14
C SER A 13 -25.30 -15.49 10.43
N GLN A 14 -24.04 -15.40 10.85
CA GLN A 14 -23.51 -16.04 12.06
C GLN A 14 -23.39 -15.07 13.23
N TYR A 15 -23.20 -13.78 12.96
CA TYR A 15 -23.15 -12.72 13.97
C TYR A 15 -23.91 -11.47 13.48
N PRO A 16 -25.25 -11.49 13.54
CA PRO A 16 -26.08 -10.42 12.98
C PRO A 16 -26.00 -9.14 13.81
N TYR A 17 -26.15 -8.01 13.12
CA TYR A 17 -26.26 -6.71 13.77
C TYR A 17 -27.62 -6.54 14.43
N ASP A 18 -27.63 -6.08 15.68
CA ASP A 18 -28.82 -5.66 16.41
C ASP A 18 -28.72 -4.16 16.70
N GLU A 19 -29.57 -3.37 16.03
CA GLU A 19 -29.61 -1.92 16.19
C GLU A 19 -30.05 -1.46 17.59
N ARG A 20 -30.60 -2.37 18.40
CA ARG A 20 -31.13 -2.07 19.74
C ARG A 20 -30.13 -2.36 20.85
N SER A 21 -28.98 -2.95 20.54
CA SER A 21 -28.01 -3.41 21.55
C SER A 21 -26.57 -3.22 21.10
N CYS A 22 -25.75 -2.68 22.01
CA CYS A 22 -24.30 -2.61 21.86
C CYS A 22 -23.56 -3.59 22.79
N SER A 23 -24.28 -4.49 23.47
CA SER A 23 -23.75 -5.31 24.56
C SER A 23 -23.31 -6.71 24.12
N ASN A 24 -23.72 -7.16 22.94
CA ASN A 24 -23.32 -8.46 22.41
C ASN A 24 -21.81 -8.49 22.16
N LYS A 25 -21.13 -9.41 22.83
CA LYS A 25 -19.71 -9.68 22.65
C LYS A 25 -19.53 -11.10 22.12
N PRO A 26 -18.63 -11.31 21.15
CA PRO A 26 -18.42 -12.64 20.61
C PRO A 26 -17.75 -13.53 21.67
N ASP A 27 -18.23 -14.76 21.78
CA ASP A 27 -17.63 -15.77 22.66
C ASP A 27 -16.32 -16.33 22.07
N SER A 28 -15.61 -17.17 22.82
CA SER A 28 -14.34 -17.74 22.37
C SER A 28 -14.46 -18.62 21.12
N ARG A 29 -15.60 -19.28 20.92
CA ARG A 29 -15.85 -20.13 19.75
C ARG A 29 -16.09 -19.28 18.51
N GLU A 30 -16.85 -18.18 18.65
CA GLU A 30 -17.08 -17.19 17.60
C GLU A 30 -15.79 -16.48 17.20
N GLN A 31 -14.96 -16.10 18.17
CA GLN A 31 -13.65 -15.51 17.90
C GLN A 31 -12.71 -16.48 17.17
N GLN A 32 -12.72 -17.77 17.53
CA GLN A 32 -11.93 -18.78 16.83
C GLN A 32 -12.45 -19.01 15.40
N ALA A 33 -13.77 -19.06 15.22
CA ALA A 33 -14.39 -19.19 13.91
C ALA A 33 -14.16 -17.96 13.02
N ALA A 34 -14.03 -16.75 13.59
CA ALA A 34 -13.73 -15.54 12.83
C ALA A 34 -12.35 -15.57 12.15
N GLN A 35 -11.39 -16.32 12.71
CA GLN A 35 -10.00 -16.37 12.21
C GLN A 35 -9.88 -16.89 10.77
N GLN A 36 -10.86 -17.67 10.30
CA GLN A 36 -10.91 -18.16 8.91
C GLN A 36 -11.27 -17.06 7.90
N PHE A 37 -11.83 -15.94 8.36
CA PHE A 37 -12.24 -14.79 7.56
C PHE A 37 -11.31 -13.59 7.74
N ARG A 38 -10.03 -13.84 8.06
CA ARG A 38 -9.03 -12.78 8.18
C ARG A 38 -8.71 -12.19 6.81
N ILE A 39 -8.69 -10.86 6.73
CA ILE A 39 -8.12 -10.19 5.57
C ILE A 39 -6.60 -10.39 5.56
N LYS A 40 -6.01 -10.57 4.38
CA LYS A 40 -4.54 -10.62 4.22
C LYS A 40 -3.88 -9.32 4.67
N GLY A 41 -4.59 -8.20 4.54
CA GLY A 41 -4.17 -6.89 5.03
C GLY A 41 -5.06 -5.78 4.49
N TYR A 42 -4.57 -4.54 4.58
CA TYR A 42 -5.21 -3.36 4.01
C TYR A 42 -4.15 -2.27 3.80
N ASN A 43 -4.46 -1.30 2.97
CA ASN A 43 -3.60 -0.15 2.70
C ASN A 43 -4.40 1.14 2.73
N ARG A 44 -3.83 2.19 3.33
CA ARG A 44 -4.41 3.52 3.29
C ARG A 44 -4.15 4.17 1.92
N LEU A 45 -5.23 4.53 1.23
CA LEU A 45 -5.25 5.12 -0.11
C LEU A 45 -5.28 6.65 -0.05
N THR A 46 -4.21 7.21 0.50
CA THR A 46 -3.99 8.66 0.57
C THR A 46 -2.70 9.06 -0.13
N LEU A 47 -2.61 10.32 -0.56
CA LEU A 47 -1.41 10.86 -1.25
C LEU A 47 -0.16 10.96 -0.34
N GLY A 48 -0.32 10.75 0.98
CA GLY A 48 0.75 10.69 1.99
C GLY A 48 0.19 10.18 3.32
N ALA A 49 1.02 9.83 4.30
CA ALA A 49 0.58 9.19 5.55
C ALA A 49 0.00 10.18 6.54
N ASN A 50 0.53 11.41 6.55
CA ASN A 50 -0.07 12.52 7.30
C ASN A 50 -1.09 13.30 6.47
N ASN A 51 -1.17 13.01 5.16
CA ASN A 51 -2.14 13.64 4.26
C ASN A 51 -3.43 12.82 4.24
N TYR A 52 -4.56 13.46 4.55
CA TYR A 52 -5.89 12.84 4.50
C TYR A 52 -6.52 12.89 3.10
N THR A 53 -5.82 13.50 2.12
CA THR A 53 -6.29 13.58 0.74
C THR A 53 -6.30 12.18 0.11
N PRO A 54 -7.45 11.69 -0.38
CA PRO A 54 -7.53 10.39 -1.02
C PRO A 54 -6.73 10.35 -2.33
N ASP A 55 -6.08 9.22 -2.58
CA ASP A 55 -5.40 8.90 -3.82
C ASP A 55 -6.40 8.29 -4.81
N LEU A 56 -6.93 9.10 -5.72
CA LEU A 56 -8.00 8.68 -6.62
C LEU A 56 -7.53 7.57 -7.57
N GLU A 57 -6.30 7.65 -8.06
CA GLU A 57 -5.74 6.62 -8.94
C GLU A 57 -5.52 5.31 -8.18
N GLY A 58 -5.01 5.39 -6.94
CA GLY A 58 -4.93 4.24 -6.05
C GLY A 58 -6.30 3.57 -5.82
N ILE A 59 -7.37 4.35 -5.66
CA ILE A 59 -8.74 3.85 -5.53
C ILE A 59 -9.21 3.16 -6.82
N LYS A 60 -9.04 3.79 -7.99
CA LYS A 60 -9.40 3.18 -9.29
C LYS A 60 -8.69 1.85 -9.51
N GLN A 61 -7.41 1.76 -9.18
CA GLN A 61 -6.63 0.53 -9.28
C GLN A 61 -7.19 -0.60 -8.41
N HIS A 62 -7.70 -0.29 -7.22
CA HIS A 62 -8.35 -1.30 -6.36
C HIS A 62 -9.64 -1.79 -7.00
N LEU A 63 -10.49 -0.87 -7.46
CA LEU A 63 -11.76 -1.18 -8.09
C LEU A 63 -11.58 -2.00 -9.37
N ALA A 64 -10.60 -1.65 -10.20
CA ALA A 64 -10.26 -2.38 -11.43
C ALA A 64 -9.82 -3.83 -11.17
N GLN A 65 -9.33 -4.13 -9.96
CA GLN A 65 -8.94 -5.48 -9.53
C GLN A 65 -10.07 -6.21 -8.79
N GLY A 66 -11.30 -5.68 -8.83
CA GLY A 66 -12.46 -6.25 -8.15
C GLY A 66 -12.43 -6.07 -6.64
N ALA A 67 -11.59 -5.17 -6.12
CA ALA A 67 -11.45 -4.93 -4.69
C ALA A 67 -12.19 -3.64 -4.28
N PRO A 68 -13.24 -3.72 -3.46
CA PRO A 68 -13.91 -2.53 -2.96
C PRO A 68 -13.00 -1.70 -2.05
N VAL A 69 -13.25 -0.39 -1.99
CA VAL A 69 -12.52 0.53 -1.11
C VAL A 69 -13.44 1.01 0.00
N VAL A 70 -13.02 0.90 1.26
CA VAL A 70 -13.77 1.46 2.39
C VAL A 70 -13.34 2.91 2.59
N ILE A 71 -14.31 3.80 2.74
CA ILE A 71 -14.06 5.24 2.90
C ILE A 71 -14.68 5.77 4.19
N GLY A 72 -14.04 6.78 4.77
CA GLY A 72 -14.60 7.65 5.79
C GLY A 72 -14.83 9.04 5.18
N MET A 73 -16.08 9.48 5.14
CA MET A 73 -16.51 10.72 4.51
C MET A 73 -17.20 11.64 5.51
N GLN A 74 -16.93 12.94 5.40
CA GLN A 74 -17.73 13.97 6.07
C GLN A 74 -19.05 14.11 5.30
N VAL A 75 -20.17 13.76 5.93
CA VAL A 75 -21.51 13.82 5.32
C VAL A 75 -22.37 14.94 5.89
N GLY A 76 -23.06 15.64 4.99
CA GLY A 76 -23.80 16.87 5.26
C GLY A 76 -25.31 16.75 5.13
N GLY A 77 -26.01 17.87 5.31
CA GLY A 77 -27.47 17.92 5.31
C GLY A 77 -28.08 17.35 4.02
N THR A 78 -27.57 17.72 2.85
CA THR A 78 -28.13 17.19 1.59
C THR A 78 -27.84 15.70 1.41
N PHE A 79 -26.68 15.24 1.86
CA PHE A 79 -26.32 13.82 1.82
C PHE A 79 -27.25 12.98 2.71
N MET A 80 -27.56 13.48 3.91
CA MET A 80 -28.39 12.77 4.89
C MET A 80 -29.87 12.81 4.56
N HIS A 81 -30.37 13.90 3.96
CA HIS A 81 -31.82 14.14 3.88
C HIS A 81 -32.37 14.33 2.45
N ALA A 82 -31.53 14.52 1.44
CA ALA A 82 -31.97 14.86 0.08
C ALA A 82 -31.58 13.82 -0.99
N MET A 83 -31.14 12.63 -0.57
CA MET A 83 -30.65 11.60 -1.48
C MET A 83 -31.68 10.59 -1.94
N GLN A 84 -32.91 10.59 -1.41
CA GLN A 84 -33.94 9.63 -1.83
C GLN A 84 -34.23 9.75 -3.34
N GLY A 85 -33.98 8.67 -4.08
CA GLY A 85 -34.15 8.60 -5.54
C GLY A 85 -33.08 9.35 -6.35
N GLN A 86 -32.02 9.85 -5.70
CA GLN A 86 -30.95 10.59 -6.39
C GLN A 86 -29.81 9.64 -6.75
N SER A 87 -29.52 9.54 -8.05
CA SER A 87 -28.39 8.72 -8.54
C SER A 87 -27.03 9.37 -8.33
N ALA A 88 -26.97 10.67 -8.02
CA ALA A 88 -25.72 11.38 -7.75
C ALA A 88 -25.91 12.40 -6.63
N TRP A 89 -24.90 12.51 -5.76
CA TRP A 89 -24.87 13.56 -4.75
C TRP A 89 -24.24 14.83 -5.32
N ARG A 90 -24.95 15.95 -5.19
CA ARG A 90 -24.50 17.29 -5.60
C ARG A 90 -24.44 18.21 -4.38
N PRO A 91 -23.27 18.34 -3.73
CA PRO A 91 -23.15 19.12 -2.50
C PRO A 91 -23.37 20.61 -2.75
N THR A 92 -24.09 21.25 -1.83
CA THR A 92 -24.29 22.70 -1.83
C THR A 92 -23.12 23.43 -1.17
N GLN A 93 -23.09 24.76 -1.26
CA GLN A 93 -22.12 25.57 -0.49
C GLN A 93 -22.27 25.38 1.02
N ARG A 94 -23.50 25.13 1.50
CA ARG A 94 -23.76 24.80 2.91
C ARG A 94 -23.17 23.45 3.29
N ASP A 95 -23.18 22.47 2.39
CA ASP A 95 -22.45 21.22 2.63
C ASP A 95 -20.94 21.48 2.69
N ARG A 96 -20.42 22.31 1.80
CA ARG A 96 -18.98 22.65 1.81
C ARG A 96 -18.52 23.45 3.03
N SER A 97 -19.43 24.08 3.78
CA SER A 97 -19.06 24.75 5.04
C SER A 97 -18.80 23.78 6.19
N LEU A 98 -19.11 22.48 6.00
CA LEU A 98 -18.95 21.41 6.99
C LEU A 98 -19.71 21.66 8.32
N TYR A 99 -20.65 22.61 8.32
CA TYR A 99 -21.44 22.94 9.50
C TYR A 99 -22.51 21.86 9.76
N GLY A 100 -22.49 21.26 10.95
CA GLY A 100 -23.44 20.20 11.35
C GLY A 100 -23.17 18.84 10.68
N PHE A 101 -21.93 18.59 10.27
CA PHE A 101 -21.53 17.33 9.64
C PHE A 101 -21.26 16.21 10.64
N SER A 102 -21.37 14.97 10.16
CA SER A 102 -20.94 13.77 10.87
C SER A 102 -19.95 12.97 10.02
N GLY A 103 -19.15 12.14 10.66
CA GLY A 103 -18.33 11.14 9.98
C GLY A 103 -19.17 9.91 9.64
N HIS A 104 -19.11 9.46 8.39
CA HIS A 104 -19.79 8.25 7.95
C HIS A 104 -18.86 7.34 7.16
N ALA A 105 -18.98 6.03 7.37
CA ALA A 105 -18.18 5.03 6.69
C ALA A 105 -19.01 4.30 5.63
N MET A 106 -18.47 4.18 4.42
CA MET A 106 -19.16 3.59 3.26
C MET A 106 -18.18 2.82 2.38
N CYS A 107 -18.69 2.22 1.31
CA CYS A 107 -17.90 1.46 0.36
C CYS A 107 -17.93 2.12 -1.03
N VAL A 108 -16.78 2.27 -1.67
CA VAL A 108 -16.66 2.60 -3.09
C VAL A 108 -16.65 1.28 -3.86
N ILE A 109 -17.53 1.19 -4.86
CA ILE A 109 -17.79 -0.05 -5.59
C ILE A 109 -17.54 0.07 -7.11
N GLY A 110 -17.29 1.28 -7.61
CA GLY A 110 -17.05 1.51 -9.03
C GLY A 110 -16.57 2.92 -9.32
N TYR A 111 -16.14 3.15 -10.55
CA TYR A 111 -15.76 4.46 -11.06
C TYR A 111 -16.13 4.59 -12.54
N ASP A 112 -16.33 5.82 -12.99
CA ASP A 112 -16.55 6.15 -14.40
C ASP A 112 -15.87 7.50 -14.68
N ASP A 113 -14.79 7.47 -15.46
CA ASP A 113 -14.04 8.66 -15.85
C ASP A 113 -14.83 9.57 -16.83
N ASN A 114 -15.81 9.02 -17.54
CA ASN A 114 -16.62 9.76 -18.53
C ASN A 114 -17.84 10.44 -17.91
N ARG A 115 -18.20 10.06 -16.67
CA ARG A 115 -19.36 10.61 -15.98
C ARG A 115 -19.03 11.95 -15.34
N GLU A 116 -19.55 13.04 -15.92
CA GLU A 116 -19.46 14.41 -15.37
C GLU A 116 -18.02 14.87 -15.05
N GLY A 117 -17.04 14.44 -15.86
CA GLY A 117 -15.62 14.73 -15.62
C GLY A 117 -14.95 13.81 -14.60
N GLY A 118 -15.61 12.70 -14.26
CA GLY A 118 -15.10 11.61 -13.43
C GLY A 118 -15.82 11.49 -12.10
N ALA A 119 -16.31 10.28 -11.78
CA ALA A 119 -17.04 10.00 -10.56
C ALA A 119 -16.74 8.62 -9.97
N PHE A 120 -16.92 8.50 -8.65
CA PHE A 120 -16.96 7.23 -7.92
C PHE A 120 -18.38 6.86 -7.56
N GLN A 121 -18.71 5.58 -7.67
CA GLN A 121 -19.97 5.03 -7.17
C GLN A 121 -19.77 4.51 -5.75
N ILE A 122 -20.62 4.96 -4.84
CA ILE A 122 -20.61 4.57 -3.44
C ILE A 122 -21.85 3.74 -3.10
N MET A 123 -21.66 2.75 -2.23
CA MET A 123 -22.70 1.96 -1.60
C MET A 123 -22.83 2.38 -0.14
N ASN A 124 -24.05 2.75 0.24
CA ASN A 124 -24.37 3.19 1.59
C ASN A 124 -25.03 2.05 2.39
N SER A 125 -25.13 2.24 3.70
CA SER A 125 -25.70 1.29 4.66
C SER A 125 -27.00 1.83 5.30
N TRP A 126 -27.71 2.73 4.63
CA TRP A 126 -28.98 3.33 5.08
C TRP A 126 -30.21 2.76 4.34
N GLY A 127 -30.06 1.57 3.78
CA GLY A 127 -31.12 0.87 3.05
C GLY A 127 -31.33 1.37 1.63
N ARG A 128 -32.17 0.64 0.90
CA ARG A 128 -32.43 0.83 -0.54
C ARG A 128 -33.13 2.16 -0.89
N GLY A 129 -33.78 2.78 0.08
CA GLY A 129 -34.48 4.06 -0.12
C GLY A 129 -33.55 5.28 -0.21
N TRP A 130 -32.29 5.14 0.20
CA TRP A 130 -31.29 6.19 0.06
C TRP A 130 -30.61 6.10 -1.31
N GLY A 131 -30.35 7.23 -1.96
CA GLY A 131 -29.75 7.24 -3.29
C GLY A 131 -30.66 6.62 -4.34
N ASP A 132 -30.04 6.01 -5.34
CA ASP A 132 -30.66 5.13 -6.31
C ASP A 132 -30.41 3.69 -5.86
N ASP A 133 -31.39 3.05 -5.21
CA ASP A 133 -31.28 1.68 -4.67
C ASP A 133 -30.14 1.43 -3.66
N GLY A 134 -29.86 2.42 -2.80
CA GLY A 134 -28.79 2.34 -1.78
C GLY A 134 -27.42 2.78 -2.29
N ILE A 135 -27.30 3.16 -3.57
CA ILE A 135 -26.05 3.60 -4.19
C ILE A 135 -26.17 5.02 -4.75
N ALA A 136 -25.05 5.71 -4.89
CA ALA A 136 -24.99 7.03 -5.53
C ALA A 136 -23.62 7.31 -6.14
N TRP A 137 -23.58 8.24 -7.09
CA TRP A 137 -22.34 8.77 -7.67
C TRP A 137 -21.88 10.03 -6.94
N VAL A 138 -20.56 10.15 -6.76
CA VAL A 138 -19.89 11.33 -6.23
C VAL A 138 -18.74 11.71 -7.16
N ASN A 139 -18.78 12.92 -7.72
CA ASN A 139 -17.73 13.38 -8.64
C ASN A 139 -16.38 13.49 -7.92
N TYR A 140 -15.27 13.33 -8.65
CA TYR A 140 -13.92 13.24 -8.08
C TYR A 140 -13.52 14.45 -7.23
N SER A 141 -13.93 15.65 -7.61
CA SER A 141 -13.66 16.88 -6.85
C SER A 141 -14.35 16.89 -5.49
N ASP A 142 -15.61 16.45 -5.44
CA ASP A 142 -16.38 16.33 -4.20
C ASP A 142 -15.87 15.20 -3.33
N PHE A 143 -15.59 14.04 -3.93
CA PHE A 143 -14.99 12.92 -3.25
C PHE A 143 -13.69 13.35 -2.54
N LYS A 144 -12.79 14.03 -3.27
CA LYS A 144 -11.51 14.52 -2.72
C LYS A 144 -11.70 15.53 -1.58
N PHE A 145 -12.77 16.33 -1.62
CA PHE A 145 -13.06 17.32 -0.59
C PHE A 145 -13.62 16.68 0.70
N PHE A 146 -14.62 15.80 0.55
CA PHE A 146 -15.39 15.25 1.68
C PHE A 146 -14.78 13.99 2.29
N VAL A 147 -14.07 13.17 1.52
CA VAL A 147 -13.43 11.94 2.01
C VAL A 147 -12.15 12.27 2.77
N LYS A 148 -12.01 11.71 3.98
CA LYS A 148 -10.85 11.90 4.87
C LYS A 148 -10.04 10.63 5.04
N GLU A 149 -10.68 9.48 4.87
CA GLU A 149 -10.00 8.19 4.91
C GLU A 149 -10.46 7.31 3.75
N ALA A 150 -9.52 6.59 3.15
CA ALA A 150 -9.78 5.58 2.15
C ALA A 150 -8.85 4.40 2.43
N TYR A 151 -9.40 3.19 2.46
CA TYR A 151 -8.68 1.96 2.71
C TYR A 151 -9.00 0.96 1.62
N GLY A 152 -7.97 0.62 0.87
CA GLY A 152 -7.98 -0.54 0.00
C GLY A 152 -7.98 -1.80 0.84
N LEU A 153 -8.95 -2.66 0.58
CA LEU A 153 -8.88 -4.06 0.97
C LEU A 153 -8.29 -4.84 -0.19
N TYR A 154 -7.67 -5.98 0.11
CA TYR A 154 -7.28 -6.90 -0.95
C TYR A 154 -8.51 -7.61 -1.50
N PRO A 155 -8.53 -7.88 -2.81
CA PRO A 155 -9.63 -8.63 -3.40
C PRO A 155 -9.74 -9.98 -2.71
N MET A 156 -10.90 -10.25 -2.13
CA MET A 156 -11.25 -11.54 -1.56
C MET A 156 -12.31 -12.17 -2.48
N GLY A 157 -12.11 -13.42 -2.90
CA GLY A 157 -13.06 -14.13 -3.76
C GLY A 157 -12.53 -14.44 -5.15
N GLU A 158 -13.32 -14.11 -6.19
CA GLU A 158 -13.13 -14.53 -7.60
C GLU A 158 -12.14 -13.69 -8.42
N ALA A 159 -11.44 -12.73 -7.81
CA ALA A 159 -10.35 -12.06 -8.50
C ALA A 159 -9.32 -13.10 -8.99
N GLU A 160 -8.77 -12.89 -10.19
CA GLU A 160 -7.79 -13.83 -10.76
C GLU A 160 -6.72 -14.15 -9.73
N LYS A 161 -6.68 -15.42 -9.31
CA LYS A 161 -5.74 -15.87 -8.30
C LYS A 161 -4.35 -15.82 -8.93
N PHE A 162 -3.52 -14.89 -8.46
CA PHE A 162 -2.12 -14.86 -8.85
C PHE A 162 -1.44 -16.19 -8.47
N ASP A 163 -0.48 -16.61 -9.30
CA ASP A 163 0.32 -17.80 -9.03
C ASP A 163 1.06 -17.65 -7.68
N PRO A 164 0.73 -18.48 -6.67
CA PRO A 164 1.33 -18.36 -5.34
C PRO A 164 2.84 -18.64 -5.36
N ASN A 165 3.33 -19.32 -6.40
CA ASN A 165 4.73 -19.69 -6.54
C ASN A 165 5.54 -18.70 -7.38
N LYS A 166 5.00 -17.53 -7.73
CA LYS A 166 5.74 -16.53 -8.52
C LYS A 166 5.87 -15.19 -7.84
N LEU A 167 7.03 -14.57 -7.95
CA LEU A 167 7.26 -13.16 -7.60
C LEU A 167 7.63 -12.38 -8.86
N ALA A 168 6.99 -11.22 -9.04
CA ALA A 168 7.25 -10.33 -10.17
C ALA A 168 7.28 -8.88 -9.67
N VAL A 169 8.45 -8.26 -9.73
CA VAL A 169 8.67 -6.89 -9.26
C VAL A 169 9.62 -6.14 -10.19
N LYS A 170 9.28 -4.88 -10.43
CA LYS A 170 10.13 -3.86 -11.04
C LYS A 170 10.44 -2.78 -10.00
N PHE A 171 11.70 -2.38 -9.86
CA PHE A 171 12.13 -1.37 -8.90
C PHE A 171 13.13 -0.40 -9.51
N GLY A 172 13.20 0.81 -8.97
CA GLY A 172 14.11 1.85 -9.43
C GLY A 172 14.17 3.02 -8.45
N LEU A 173 14.88 4.06 -8.84
CA LEU A 173 14.95 5.32 -8.10
C LEU A 173 14.25 6.41 -8.90
N VAL A 174 13.43 7.22 -8.23
CA VAL A 174 12.75 8.38 -8.82
C VAL A 174 13.35 9.63 -8.21
N ASP A 175 13.77 10.56 -9.07
CA ASP A 175 14.15 11.90 -8.68
C ASP A 175 12.90 12.73 -8.36
N ASN A 176 12.86 13.36 -7.18
CA ASN A 176 11.65 14.04 -6.73
C ASN A 176 11.40 15.38 -7.41
N ALA A 177 12.43 16.04 -7.95
CA ALA A 177 12.26 17.32 -8.62
C ALA A 177 11.67 17.13 -10.03
N THR A 178 12.17 16.14 -10.75
CA THR A 178 11.83 15.85 -12.16
C THR A 178 10.75 14.79 -12.30
N GLN A 179 10.48 14.01 -11.25
CA GLN A 179 9.62 12.82 -11.28
C GLN A 179 10.10 11.75 -12.28
N SER A 180 11.37 11.81 -12.68
CA SER A 180 11.96 10.88 -13.64
C SER A 180 12.71 9.73 -12.96
N LEU A 181 12.82 8.59 -13.64
CA LEU A 181 13.64 7.48 -13.17
C LEU A 181 15.14 7.84 -13.30
N LEU A 182 15.90 7.56 -12.25
CA LEU A 182 17.36 7.60 -12.27
C LEU A 182 17.87 6.27 -12.86
N PRO A 183 18.58 6.28 -14.00
CA PRO A 183 19.04 5.06 -14.64
C PRO A 183 19.96 4.23 -13.74
N LEU A 184 19.78 2.91 -13.78
CA LEU A 184 20.56 1.96 -12.98
C LEU A 184 21.37 1.03 -13.89
N GLN A 185 22.53 0.59 -13.40
CA GLN A 185 23.38 -0.42 -14.02
C GLN A 185 23.71 -1.52 -13.02
N ALA A 186 23.92 -2.75 -13.50
CA ALA A 186 24.38 -3.83 -12.65
C ALA A 186 25.79 -3.54 -12.13
N ALA A 187 25.98 -3.68 -10.81
CA ALA A 187 27.26 -3.42 -10.13
C ALA A 187 27.78 -4.62 -9.32
N GLY A 188 27.02 -5.73 -9.31
CA GLY A 188 27.34 -6.97 -8.62
C GLY A 188 26.14 -7.90 -8.59
N GLU A 189 26.30 -9.06 -7.94
CA GLU A 189 25.18 -9.98 -7.74
C GLU A 189 24.12 -9.32 -6.86
N ARG A 190 22.94 -9.04 -7.43
CA ARG A 190 21.82 -8.34 -6.76
C ARG A 190 22.17 -6.93 -6.28
N VAL A 191 23.19 -6.30 -6.89
CA VAL A 191 23.59 -4.91 -6.63
C VAL A 191 23.42 -4.09 -7.89
N PHE A 192 22.68 -2.99 -7.79
CA PHE A 192 22.41 -2.07 -8.89
C PHE A 192 22.81 -0.66 -8.48
N ARG A 193 23.53 0.04 -9.35
CA ARG A 193 24.10 1.36 -9.05
C ARG A 193 23.55 2.41 -9.99
N THR A 194 23.38 3.65 -9.53
CA THR A 194 23.11 4.77 -10.42
C THR A 194 24.16 4.86 -11.54
N SER A 195 23.71 5.02 -12.78
CA SER A 195 24.61 5.13 -13.93
C SER A 195 25.38 6.45 -13.95
N ARG A 196 24.90 7.46 -13.22
CA ARG A 196 25.55 8.75 -13.00
C ARG A 196 25.38 9.16 -11.53
N PRO A 197 26.40 9.80 -10.93
CA PRO A 197 26.24 10.36 -9.59
C PRO A 197 25.15 11.44 -9.56
N ILE A 198 24.34 11.44 -8.52
CA ILE A 198 23.41 12.55 -8.21
C ILE A 198 24.12 13.61 -7.37
N SER A 199 23.56 14.80 -7.31
CA SER A 199 24.13 15.90 -6.54
C SER A 199 23.81 15.69 -5.06
N LYS A 200 24.75 16.01 -4.18
CA LYS A 200 24.42 16.09 -2.75
C LYS A 200 23.29 17.10 -2.51
N GLY A 201 22.35 16.75 -1.65
CA GLY A 201 21.09 17.47 -1.43
C GLY A 201 19.93 17.05 -2.34
N ASP A 202 20.18 16.29 -3.42
CA ASP A 202 19.10 15.79 -4.29
C ASP A 202 18.18 14.84 -3.50
N LYS A 203 16.88 14.96 -3.76
CA LYS A 203 15.83 14.17 -3.10
C LYS A 203 15.31 13.10 -4.03
N PHE A 204 15.22 11.88 -3.53
CA PHE A 204 14.77 10.74 -4.31
C PHE A 204 13.90 9.78 -3.51
N LYS A 205 13.26 8.84 -4.23
CA LYS A 205 12.45 7.76 -3.68
C LYS A 205 12.77 6.44 -4.39
N VAL A 206 12.66 5.33 -3.67
CA VAL A 206 12.59 4.00 -4.27
C VAL A 206 11.19 3.78 -4.83
N ALA A 207 11.09 3.56 -6.14
CA ALA A 207 9.87 3.09 -6.76
C ALA A 207 9.88 1.56 -6.80
N VAL A 208 8.82 0.91 -6.32
CA VAL A 208 8.62 -0.53 -6.49
C VAL A 208 7.23 -0.77 -7.07
N THR A 209 7.20 -1.45 -8.21
CA THR A 209 6.01 -1.90 -8.92
C THR A 209 5.94 -3.41 -8.77
N ASN A 210 4.92 -3.93 -8.09
CA ASN A 210 4.66 -5.36 -8.06
C ASN A 210 3.56 -5.68 -9.08
N SER A 211 3.71 -6.78 -9.81
CA SER A 211 2.66 -7.34 -10.68
C SER A 211 1.99 -8.57 -10.07
N ILE A 212 2.52 -9.02 -8.94
CA ILE A 212 2.02 -10.15 -8.16
C ILE A 212 2.04 -9.73 -6.68
N GLU A 213 1.07 -10.20 -5.88
CA GLU A 213 1.06 -9.97 -4.44
C GLU A 213 2.38 -10.38 -3.76
N CYS A 214 2.91 -9.47 -2.94
CA CYS A 214 4.15 -9.65 -2.19
C CYS A 214 4.18 -8.77 -0.93
N TYR A 215 5.19 -8.94 -0.10
CA TYR A 215 5.55 -8.04 0.98
C TYR A 215 6.83 -7.31 0.60
N ILE A 216 6.87 -6.00 0.78
CA ILE A 216 8.02 -5.16 0.47
C ILE A 216 8.59 -4.60 1.77
N TYR A 217 9.90 -4.63 1.89
CA TYR A 217 10.67 -4.02 2.97
C TYR A 217 11.80 -3.21 2.38
N VAL A 218 12.09 -2.06 2.97
CA VAL A 218 13.18 -1.19 2.54
C VAL A 218 14.05 -0.89 3.76
N PHE A 219 15.36 -0.97 3.60
CA PHE A 219 16.34 -0.68 4.65
C PHE A 219 17.40 0.27 4.11
N GLY A 220 17.88 1.18 4.95
CA GLY A 220 19.02 2.06 4.64
C GLY A 220 20.28 1.58 5.34
N GLU A 221 21.44 1.84 4.74
CA GLU A 221 22.74 1.70 5.40
C GLU A 221 23.25 3.08 5.82
N GLU A 222 23.67 3.21 7.08
CA GLU A 222 24.38 4.37 7.60
C GLU A 222 25.87 4.34 7.23
N THR A 223 26.55 5.48 7.38
CA THR A 223 27.97 5.59 7.06
C THR A 223 28.90 4.78 7.98
N ASP A 224 28.43 4.41 9.18
CA ASP A 224 29.11 3.47 10.07
C ASP A 224 28.87 1.98 9.69
N GLY A 225 28.08 1.73 8.64
CA GLY A 225 27.73 0.40 8.15
C GLY A 225 26.56 -0.26 8.90
N SER A 226 25.91 0.44 9.83
CA SER A 226 24.69 -0.04 10.46
C SER A 226 23.49 0.07 9.52
N SER A 227 22.48 -0.77 9.73
CA SER A 227 21.26 -0.85 8.94
C SER A 227 20.06 -0.37 9.75
N TYR A 228 19.15 0.33 9.11
CA TYR A 228 17.89 0.78 9.72
C TYR A 228 16.69 0.54 8.79
N VAL A 229 15.51 0.44 9.39
CA VAL A 229 14.26 0.19 8.66
C VAL A 229 13.78 1.48 8.02
N LEU A 230 13.77 1.50 6.68
CA LEU A 230 13.10 2.55 5.92
C LEU A 230 11.64 2.21 5.68
N PHE A 231 11.24 0.95 5.45
CA PHE A 231 9.83 0.58 5.31
C PHE A 231 9.61 -0.86 5.77
N PRO A 232 8.56 -1.15 6.56
CA PRO A 232 7.52 -0.23 7.09
C PRO A 232 7.99 0.78 8.15
N TYR A 233 7.44 2.01 8.13
CA TYR A 233 7.84 3.10 9.04
C TYR A 233 7.32 2.97 10.47
N THR A 234 6.11 2.41 10.60
CA THR A 234 5.40 2.26 11.88
C THR A 234 4.51 1.01 11.80
N PRO A 235 4.05 0.46 12.94
CA PRO A 235 3.14 -0.70 12.96
C PRO A 235 1.83 -0.50 12.18
N LYS A 236 1.44 0.75 11.88
CA LYS A 236 0.25 1.07 11.08
C LYS A 236 0.47 0.88 9.58
N HIS A 237 1.72 0.78 9.13
CA HIS A 237 2.08 0.58 7.74
C HIS A 237 2.26 -0.92 7.47
N SER A 238 1.39 -1.46 6.62
CA SER A 238 1.51 -2.85 6.18
C SER A 238 2.62 -2.98 5.12
N PRO A 239 3.58 -3.92 5.25
CA PRO A 239 4.52 -4.23 4.18
C PRO A 239 3.86 -4.91 2.98
N TYR A 240 2.63 -5.40 3.16
CA TYR A 240 1.94 -6.17 2.14
C TYR A 240 1.49 -5.28 0.96
N CYS A 241 1.72 -5.80 -0.23
CA CYS A 241 1.54 -5.19 -1.53
C CYS A 241 0.73 -6.16 -2.40
N GLY A 242 -0.55 -6.36 -2.07
CA GLY A 242 -1.42 -7.33 -2.74
C GLY A 242 -2.19 -6.83 -3.97
N ILE A 243 -2.09 -5.54 -4.33
CA ILE A 243 -2.65 -4.98 -5.56
C ILE A 243 -1.50 -4.53 -6.45
N THR A 244 -1.56 -4.92 -7.72
CA THR A 244 -0.57 -4.57 -8.74
C THR A 244 -0.51 -3.06 -8.90
N GLY A 245 0.69 -2.49 -8.82
CA GLY A 245 0.89 -1.05 -8.95
C GLY A 245 2.22 -0.56 -8.39
N THR A 246 2.53 0.70 -8.67
CA THR A 246 3.77 1.37 -8.26
C THR A 246 3.60 2.04 -6.90
N ARG A 247 4.54 1.81 -5.99
CA ARG A 247 4.65 2.48 -4.70
C ARG A 247 5.99 3.19 -4.60
N LEU A 248 5.98 4.38 -4.00
CA LEU A 248 7.17 5.17 -3.73
C LEU A 248 7.51 5.08 -2.24
N PHE A 249 8.77 4.78 -1.94
CA PHE A 249 9.30 4.66 -0.59
C PHE A 249 10.51 5.61 -0.43
N PRO A 250 10.57 6.46 0.61
CA PRO A 250 9.53 6.69 1.58
C PRO A 250 8.25 7.34 1.04
N LYS A 251 7.08 6.97 1.56
CA LYS A 251 5.82 7.56 1.09
C LYS A 251 5.73 9.05 1.45
N ASP A 252 6.09 9.41 2.69
CA ASP A 252 5.72 10.71 3.28
C ASP A 252 6.87 11.71 3.34
N TYR A 253 8.08 11.20 3.13
CA TYR A 253 9.30 11.96 3.10
C TYR A 253 10.12 11.51 1.90
N SER A 254 11.21 12.22 1.67
CA SER A 254 12.19 11.88 0.64
C SER A 254 13.43 11.38 1.33
N MET A 255 14.13 10.44 0.69
CA MET A 255 15.53 10.26 1.01
C MET A 255 16.28 11.42 0.36
N THR A 256 17.36 11.85 1.01
CA THR A 256 18.21 12.93 0.52
C THR A 256 19.61 12.36 0.38
N ALA A 257 20.26 12.62 -0.76
CA ALA A 257 21.67 12.34 -0.94
C ALA A 257 22.46 13.20 0.05
N ASP A 258 22.82 12.65 1.21
CA ASP A 258 23.41 13.46 2.27
C ASP A 258 24.85 13.90 1.93
N GLU A 259 25.36 14.82 2.75
CA GLU A 259 26.72 15.36 2.58
C GLU A 259 27.83 14.38 2.95
N ILE A 260 27.50 13.26 3.58
CA ILE A 260 28.44 12.32 4.20
C ILE A 260 28.80 11.22 3.19
N GLY A 261 30.10 11.02 3.01
CA GLY A 261 30.61 10.04 2.03
C GLY A 261 30.26 10.42 0.58
N ASN A 262 30.36 9.42 -0.29
CA ASN A 262 30.11 9.55 -1.73
C ASN A 262 29.12 8.51 -2.27
N ARG A 263 28.52 7.71 -1.39
CA ARG A 263 27.58 6.65 -1.77
C ARG A 263 26.60 6.33 -0.66
N ASP A 264 25.33 6.30 -1.01
CA ASP A 264 24.27 5.73 -0.16
C ASP A 264 23.92 4.33 -0.62
N ARG A 265 23.46 3.48 0.32
CA ARG A 265 22.97 2.14 0.00
C ARG A 265 21.57 1.90 0.57
N ILE A 266 20.71 1.32 -0.25
CA ILE A 266 19.35 0.96 0.12
C ILE A 266 19.12 -0.50 -0.23
N ALA A 267 18.70 -1.30 0.75
CA ALA A 267 18.26 -2.66 0.51
C ALA A 267 16.74 -2.69 0.28
N ILE A 268 16.32 -3.44 -0.73
CA ILE A 268 14.91 -3.78 -0.98
C ILE A 268 14.78 -5.29 -0.78
N VAL A 269 13.80 -5.70 0.01
CA VAL A 269 13.43 -7.11 0.18
C VAL A 269 11.99 -7.28 -0.26
N VAL A 270 11.78 -8.22 -1.19
CA VAL A 270 10.47 -8.63 -1.65
C VAL A 270 10.23 -10.06 -1.18
N SER A 271 9.11 -10.33 -0.52
CA SER A 271 8.78 -11.64 0.02
C SER A 271 7.37 -12.10 -0.34
N LYS A 272 7.15 -13.41 -0.45
CA LYS A 272 5.81 -14.02 -0.48
C LYS A 272 5.17 -14.16 0.87
N GLU A 273 5.99 -14.26 1.91
CA GLU A 273 5.56 -14.47 3.27
C GLU A 273 5.86 -13.23 4.10
N LEU A 274 5.03 -13.00 5.12
CA LEU A 274 5.27 -11.94 6.08
C LEU A 274 6.56 -12.22 6.85
N LEU A 275 7.55 -11.33 6.71
CA LEU A 275 8.79 -11.33 7.48
C LEU A 275 8.68 -10.36 8.66
N ASP A 276 9.29 -10.73 9.78
CA ASP A 276 9.59 -9.80 10.87
C ASP A 276 10.77 -8.92 10.46
N TYR A 277 10.46 -7.68 10.11
CA TYR A 277 11.45 -6.72 9.60
C TYR A 277 12.39 -6.20 10.69
N ASN A 278 12.01 -6.25 11.96
CA ASN A 278 12.90 -5.87 13.06
C ASN A 278 13.96 -6.95 13.25
N THR A 279 13.54 -8.22 13.34
CA THR A 279 14.48 -9.35 13.42
C THR A 279 15.37 -9.43 12.16
N LEU A 280 14.82 -9.14 10.98
CA LEU A 280 15.62 -9.09 9.75
C LEU A 280 16.69 -7.99 9.82
N ASN A 281 16.34 -6.78 10.25
CA ASN A 281 17.29 -5.67 10.38
C ASN A 281 18.36 -5.95 11.46
N GLU A 282 18.00 -6.59 12.57
CA GLU A 282 18.95 -7.05 13.60
C GLU A 282 19.95 -8.04 13.02
N ARG A 283 19.51 -9.01 12.21
CA ARG A 283 20.40 -9.97 11.54
C ARG A 283 21.35 -9.28 10.55
N ILE A 284 20.87 -8.27 9.81
CA ILE A 284 21.73 -7.46 8.91
C ILE A 284 22.84 -6.77 9.72
N ASN A 285 22.49 -6.20 10.88
CA ASN A 285 23.44 -5.52 11.77
C ASN A 285 24.44 -6.46 12.47
N GLN A 286 24.05 -7.72 12.72
CA GLN A 286 24.91 -8.72 13.35
C GLN A 286 25.85 -9.43 12.37
N SER A 287 25.58 -9.32 11.07
CA SER A 287 26.41 -9.91 10.02
C SER A 287 27.85 -9.39 10.06
N ARG A 288 28.80 -10.28 9.79
CA ARG A 288 30.24 -9.95 9.68
C ARG A 288 30.69 -9.74 8.24
N GLN A 289 29.78 -9.79 7.27
CA GLN A 289 30.09 -9.54 5.87
C GLN A 289 30.56 -8.10 5.67
N SER A 290 31.53 -7.91 4.77
CA SER A 290 32.15 -6.61 4.50
C SER A 290 31.30 -5.69 3.62
N THR A 291 30.30 -6.23 2.90
CA THR A 291 29.43 -5.47 2.00
C THR A 291 27.99 -5.51 2.48
N TYR A 292 27.23 -4.44 2.24
CA TYR A 292 25.81 -4.39 2.60
C TYR A 292 24.98 -5.49 1.94
N ALA A 293 25.26 -5.77 0.66
CA ALA A 293 24.65 -6.89 -0.05
C ALA A 293 25.00 -8.25 0.58
N GLY A 294 26.25 -8.45 1.03
CA GLY A 294 26.64 -9.63 1.78
C GLY A 294 25.86 -9.76 3.10
N LYS A 295 25.75 -8.66 3.87
CA LYS A 295 24.97 -8.65 5.12
C LYS A 295 23.51 -9.00 4.89
N LEU A 296 22.89 -8.42 3.86
CA LEU A 296 21.50 -8.70 3.49
C LEU A 296 21.29 -10.17 3.12
N ARG A 297 22.17 -10.74 2.30
CA ARG A 297 22.07 -12.15 1.88
C ARG A 297 22.28 -13.11 3.04
N GLU A 298 23.24 -12.84 3.92
CA GLU A 298 23.43 -13.64 5.14
C GLU A 298 22.17 -13.62 6.00
N ALA A 299 21.56 -12.44 6.19
CA ALA A 299 20.33 -12.30 6.98
C ALA A 299 19.12 -13.03 6.36
N LEU A 300 19.04 -13.12 5.02
CA LEU A 300 17.97 -13.77 4.27
C LEU A 300 18.21 -15.25 3.96
N ARG A 301 19.37 -15.82 4.28
CA ARG A 301 19.81 -17.16 3.84
C ARG A 301 18.77 -18.27 4.03
N ALA A 302 17.95 -18.20 5.07
CA ALA A 302 16.91 -19.18 5.37
C ALA A 302 15.68 -19.10 4.43
N VAL A 303 15.43 -17.95 3.81
CA VAL A 303 14.23 -17.66 3.02
C VAL A 303 14.55 -17.21 1.58
N GLU A 304 15.82 -17.01 1.26
CA GLU A 304 16.27 -16.46 -0.03
C GLU A 304 15.97 -17.39 -1.21
N ILE A 305 15.32 -16.86 -2.25
CA ILE A 305 15.21 -17.44 -3.58
C ILE A 305 16.51 -17.12 -4.31
N ALA A 306 17.35 -18.13 -4.59
CA ALA A 306 18.72 -17.92 -5.08
C ALA A 306 18.81 -17.65 -6.59
N ASP A 307 18.04 -18.37 -7.42
CA ASP A 307 18.15 -18.32 -8.88
C ASP A 307 17.25 -17.23 -9.50
N VAL A 308 17.54 -15.97 -9.21
CA VAL A 308 16.76 -14.84 -9.75
C VAL A 308 17.55 -14.17 -10.86
N LYS A 309 16.93 -14.08 -12.05
CA LYS A 309 17.44 -13.31 -13.18
C LYS A 309 16.83 -11.92 -13.15
N PHE A 310 17.68 -10.91 -13.26
CA PHE A 310 17.27 -9.52 -13.33
C PHE A 310 17.48 -8.98 -14.74
N ALA A 311 16.54 -8.19 -15.23
CA ALA A 311 16.70 -7.35 -16.40
C ALA A 311 16.90 -5.91 -15.92
N ALA A 312 18.01 -5.28 -16.32
CA ALA A 312 18.37 -3.92 -15.91
C ALA A 312 18.24 -2.94 -17.10
N GLY A 313 17.64 -1.78 -16.84
CA GLY A 313 17.54 -0.62 -17.72
C GLY A 313 17.31 0.65 -16.88
N ASP A 314 16.39 1.53 -17.28
CA ASP A 314 16.01 2.69 -16.44
C ASP A 314 15.40 2.28 -15.08
N ALA A 315 14.91 1.05 -14.99
CA ALA A 315 14.54 0.36 -13.77
C ALA A 315 14.96 -1.11 -13.90
N VAL A 316 14.99 -1.81 -12.78
CA VAL A 316 15.40 -3.21 -12.69
C VAL A 316 14.17 -4.06 -12.42
N GLU A 317 14.01 -5.16 -13.14
CA GLU A 317 12.89 -6.07 -12.95
C GLU A 317 13.31 -7.52 -12.84
N PHE A 318 12.51 -8.31 -12.12
CA PHE A 318 12.64 -9.75 -12.08
C PHE A 318 11.28 -10.43 -12.06
N LEU A 319 11.26 -11.63 -12.62
CA LEU A 319 10.20 -12.62 -12.49
C LEU A 319 10.87 -13.93 -12.10
N CYS A 320 10.44 -14.53 -10.99
CA CYS A 320 10.99 -15.80 -10.53
C CYS A 320 9.93 -16.73 -9.94
N ASP A 321 10.26 -18.02 -9.95
CA ASP A 321 9.56 -19.04 -9.17
C ASP A 321 10.16 -19.07 -7.75
N THR A 322 9.29 -19.23 -6.74
CA THR A 322 9.66 -19.27 -5.33
C THR A 322 10.50 -20.50 -5.01
N LYS A 323 10.30 -21.64 -5.69
CA LYS A 323 11.02 -22.90 -5.47
C LYS A 323 11.11 -23.31 -3.99
N GLY A 324 10.03 -23.08 -3.22
CA GLY A 324 9.97 -23.37 -1.79
C GLY A 324 10.70 -22.38 -0.87
N ARG A 325 11.17 -21.24 -1.42
CA ARG A 325 11.74 -20.10 -0.69
C ARG A 325 10.80 -18.90 -0.84
N SER A 326 10.94 -17.88 0.01
CA SER A 326 9.94 -16.81 0.05
C SER A 326 10.45 -15.44 -0.33
N ALA A 327 11.77 -15.15 -0.31
CA ALA A 327 12.25 -13.77 -0.44
C ALA A 327 13.36 -13.54 -1.47
N VAL A 328 13.37 -12.36 -2.08
CA VAL A 328 14.47 -11.83 -2.91
C VAL A 328 14.95 -10.54 -2.27
N GLY A 329 16.26 -10.44 -1.98
CA GLY A 329 16.91 -9.23 -1.49
C GLY A 329 17.82 -8.62 -2.55
N MET A 330 17.81 -7.30 -2.67
CA MET A 330 18.67 -6.55 -3.59
C MET A 330 19.15 -5.25 -2.96
N VAL A 331 20.28 -4.72 -3.42
CA VAL A 331 20.84 -3.45 -2.95
C VAL A 331 20.95 -2.45 -4.11
N LEU A 332 20.45 -1.25 -3.86
CA LEU A 332 20.67 -0.08 -4.67
C LEU A 332 21.85 0.72 -4.11
N GLU A 333 22.81 1.07 -4.95
CA GLU A 333 23.90 2.00 -4.64
C GLU A 333 23.67 3.33 -5.36
N ILE A 334 23.69 4.42 -4.61
CA ILE A 334 23.47 5.76 -5.13
C ILE A 334 24.77 6.53 -5.00
N ASP A 335 25.51 6.70 -6.10
CA ASP A 335 26.72 7.53 -6.10
C ASP A 335 26.35 9.02 -6.00
N LYS A 336 27.11 9.78 -5.22
CA LYS A 336 26.90 11.20 -4.92
C LYS A 336 28.13 12.04 -5.32
N ARG A 337 27.90 13.25 -5.83
CA ARG A 337 28.96 14.21 -6.18
C ARG A 337 28.71 15.60 -5.63
#